data_AF-A0A377YWU7-F1
#
_entry.id   AF-A0A377YWU7-F1
#
_cell.length_a   1.000
_cell.length_b   1.000
_cell.length_c   1.000
_cell.angle_alpha   90.00
_cell.angle_beta   90.00
_cell.angle_gamma   90.00
#
_symmetry.space_group_name_H-M   'P 1'
#
loop_
_entity.id
_entity.type
_entity.pdbx_description
1 polymer ?
#
loop_
_entity_poly.entity_id
_entity_poly.type
_entity_poly.pdbx_seq_one_letter_code
_entity_poly.pdbx_strand_id
1 'polypeptide(L)'
;MRRNSQKWIPFGFDTVSNKIVDIASVENGLSCNCICLICGTSLIAKQGKNQKWHFSHSTEVKGVCSELTLQHIKKYIKVKIQEKNTLLFLIFCKVRRKGSLTSKISLVVGLFVALMLTS
;
A
#
# COMPACT_ATOMS: atom_id res chain seq x y z
N MET A 1 1.24 -34.39 -4.00
CA MET A 1 2.34 -33.43 -3.72
C MET A 1 1.75 -32.14 -3.17
N ARG A 2 1.99 -31.83 -1.88
CA ARG A 2 1.64 -30.52 -1.33
C ARG A 2 2.53 -29.50 -2.02
N ARG A 3 1.96 -28.66 -2.89
CA ARG A 3 2.66 -27.45 -3.35
C ARG A 3 2.97 -26.67 -2.09
N ASN A 4 4.23 -26.70 -1.68
CA ASN A 4 4.77 -25.85 -0.63
C ASN A 4 4.67 -24.42 -1.15
N SER A 5 3.48 -23.83 -1.09
CA SER A 5 3.27 -22.42 -1.40
C SER A 5 3.91 -21.66 -0.28
N GLN A 6 5.20 -21.36 -0.46
CA GLN A 6 5.96 -20.54 0.47
C GLN A 6 5.18 -19.23 0.69
N LYS A 7 4.75 -19.04 1.94
CA LYS A 7 3.92 -17.94 2.42
C LYS A 7 4.78 -16.69 2.53
N TRP A 8 5.04 -16.04 1.40
CA TRP A 8 5.95 -14.89 1.33
C TRP A 8 5.20 -13.62 1.01
N ILE A 9 5.26 -12.67 1.95
CA ILE A 9 4.68 -11.35 1.77
C ILE A 9 5.82 -10.42 1.30
N PRO A 10 5.71 -9.79 0.11
CA PRO A 10 6.79 -8.98 -0.44
C PRO A 10 6.90 -7.58 0.19
N PHE A 11 5.82 -7.03 0.73
CA PHE A 11 5.80 -5.68 1.29
C PHE A 11 4.90 -5.58 2.51
N GLY A 12 5.28 -4.66 3.40
CA GLY A 12 4.53 -4.30 4.60
C GLY A 12 4.15 -2.83 4.60
N PHE A 13 3.21 -2.46 5.46
CA PHE A 13 2.94 -1.07 5.78
C PHE A 13 3.67 -0.71 7.07
N ASP A 14 4.60 0.23 7.00
CA ASP A 14 5.26 0.78 8.18
C ASP A 14 4.37 1.82 8.84
N THR A 15 4.04 1.55 10.11
CA THR A 15 3.16 2.40 10.93
C THR A 15 3.83 3.70 11.39
N VAL A 16 5.16 3.75 11.39
CA VAL A 16 5.93 4.93 11.81
C VAL A 16 6.02 5.94 10.66
N SER A 17 6.50 5.50 9.49
CA SER A 17 6.61 6.37 8.32
C SER A 17 5.31 6.55 7.54
N ASN A 18 4.27 5.77 7.86
CA ASN A 18 2.99 5.70 7.14
C ASN A 18 3.16 5.41 5.64
N LYS A 19 4.07 4.49 5.30
CA LYS A 19 4.40 4.14 3.92
C LYS A 19 4.41 2.63 3.71
N ILE A 20 4.13 2.21 2.48
CA ILE A 20 4.42 0.84 2.06
C ILE A 20 5.92 0.72 1.83
N VAL A 21 6.53 -0.26 2.49
CA VAL A 21 7.96 -0.54 2.48
C VAL A 21 8.24 -1.93 1.94
N ASP A 22 9.38 -2.07 1.27
CA ASP A 22 9.90 -3.35 0.80
C ASP A 22 10.73 -4.00 1.90
N ILE A 23 10.88 -5.32 1.84
CA ILE A 23 11.69 -6.08 2.81
C ILE A 23 13.14 -5.62 2.80
N ALA A 24 13.67 -5.10 1.69
CA ALA A 24 15.03 -4.60 1.61
C ALA A 24 15.25 -3.26 2.33
N SER A 25 14.17 -2.51 2.62
CA SER A 25 14.25 -1.17 3.21
C SER A 25 13.94 -1.13 4.71
N VAL A 26 13.85 -2.28 5.37
CA VAL A 26 13.50 -2.39 6.78
C VAL A 26 14.53 -3.18 7.57
N GLU A 27 14.52 -2.98 8.89
CA GLU A 27 15.30 -3.80 9.81
C GLU A 27 14.76 -5.24 9.88
N ASN A 28 15.66 -6.20 10.08
CA ASN A 28 15.30 -7.60 10.23
C ASN A 28 14.49 -7.85 11.52
N GLY A 29 13.67 -8.89 11.52
CA GLY A 29 12.88 -9.30 12.67
C GLY A 29 11.66 -8.41 12.91
N LEU A 30 11.31 -8.22 14.19
CA LEU A 30 10.11 -7.48 14.61
C LEU A 30 10.34 -5.96 14.69
N SER A 31 11.58 -5.49 14.59
CA SER A 31 11.94 -4.07 14.70
C SER A 31 11.36 -3.21 13.57
N CYS A 32 10.93 -3.83 12.46
CA CYS A 32 10.34 -3.11 11.34
C CYS A 32 8.99 -2.44 11.65
N ASN A 33 8.29 -2.84 12.73
CA ASN A 33 6.96 -2.31 13.10
C ASN A 33 5.94 -2.29 11.94
N CYS A 34 6.09 -3.25 11.02
CA CYS A 34 5.27 -3.36 9.83
C CYS A 34 3.99 -4.15 10.09
N ILE A 35 2.92 -3.80 9.37
CA ILE A 35 1.65 -4.52 9.37
C ILE A 35 1.27 -4.99 7.96
N CYS A 36 0.50 -6.07 7.89
CA CYS A 36 -0.02 -6.60 6.64
C CYS A 36 -1.12 -5.69 6.07
N LEU A 37 -1.00 -5.33 4.79
CA LEU A 37 -1.98 -4.49 4.08
C LEU A 37 -3.34 -5.18 3.81
N ILE A 38 -3.41 -6.50 4.01
CA ILE A 38 -4.62 -7.30 3.78
C ILE A 38 -5.39 -7.50 5.08
N CYS A 39 -4.74 -8.08 6.10
CA CYS A 39 -5.39 -8.46 7.35
C CYS A 39 -5.06 -7.54 8.54
N GLY A 40 -4.14 -6.58 8.39
CA GLY A 40 -3.72 -5.68 9.46
C GLY A 40 -2.90 -6.32 10.57
N THR A 41 -2.55 -7.61 10.47
CA THR A 41 -1.73 -8.30 11.48
C THR A 41 -0.26 -7.87 11.38
N SER A 42 0.44 -7.82 12.51
CA SER A 42 1.87 -7.50 12.59
C SER A 42 2.71 -8.47 11.76
N LEU A 43 3.74 -7.92 11.11
CA LEU A 43 4.68 -8.65 10.29
C LEU A 43 6.04 -8.76 10.98
N ILE A 44 6.73 -9.86 10.70
CA ILE A 44 8.15 -10.08 10.99
C ILE A 44 8.93 -10.06 9.67
N ALA A 45 9.96 -9.24 9.60
CA ALA A 45 10.91 -9.24 8.48
C ALA A 45 11.84 -10.44 8.61
N LYS A 46 11.94 -11.27 7.57
CA LYS A 46 12.85 -12.42 7.51
C LYS A 46 13.88 -12.17 6.42
N GLN A 47 15.01 -11.60 6.84
CA GLN A 47 16.19 -11.41 6.01
C GLN A 47 17.26 -12.44 6.41
N GLY A 48 17.90 -13.06 5.43
CA GLY A 48 18.93 -14.07 5.68
C GLY A 48 19.73 -14.42 4.43
N LYS A 49 20.90 -15.03 4.61
CA LYS A 49 21.80 -15.38 3.49
C LYS A 49 21.28 -16.53 2.61
N ASN A 50 20.55 -17.48 3.22
CA ASN A 50 20.17 -18.74 2.58
C ASN A 50 18.67 -18.82 2.21
N GLN A 51 17.91 -17.74 2.37
CA GLN A 51 16.48 -17.69 2.06
C GLN A 51 16.14 -16.37 1.36
N LYS A 52 15.15 -16.40 0.47
CA LYS A 52 14.62 -15.17 -0.12
C LYS A 52 14.05 -14.30 0.99
N TRP A 53 14.36 -13.01 0.95
CA TRP A 53 13.84 -12.08 1.95
C TRP A 53 12.35 -11.90 1.76
N HIS A 54 11.60 -12.00 2.85
CA HIS A 54 10.15 -11.86 2.84
C HIS A 54 9.66 -11.42 4.21
N PHE A 55 8.44 -10.88 4.24
CA PHE A 55 7.68 -10.74 5.47
C PHE A 55 6.88 -12.02 5.76
N SER A 56 6.67 -12.30 7.04
CA SER A 56 5.71 -13.29 7.55
C SER A 56 4.84 -12.65 8.61
N HIS A 57 3.68 -13.23 8.92
CA HIS A 57 2.93 -12.82 10.10
C HIS A 57 3.69 -13.18 11.38
N SER A 58 3.77 -12.24 12.32
CA SER A 58 4.40 -12.45 13.63
C SER A 58 3.51 -13.23 14.60
N THR A 59 2.20 -13.13 14.40
CA THR A 59 1.16 -13.73 15.22
C THR A 59 0.11 -14.41 14.35
N GLU A 60 -0.84 -15.10 14.97
CA GLU A 60 -1.97 -15.68 14.25
C GLU A 60 -2.76 -14.60 13.51
N VAL A 61 -3.10 -14.90 12.26
CA VAL A 61 -3.77 -13.96 11.36
C VAL A 61 -5.18 -13.68 11.88
N LYS A 62 -5.45 -12.42 12.23
CA LYS A 62 -6.81 -11.96 12.54
C LYS A 62 -7.57 -11.73 11.23
N GLY A 63 -8.16 -12.78 10.65
CA GLY A 63 -9.06 -12.70 9.49
C GLY A 63 -8.59 -13.42 8.23
N VAL A 64 -9.15 -13.03 7.07
CA VAL A 64 -8.88 -13.68 5.78
C VAL A 64 -7.62 -13.08 5.15
N CYS A 65 -6.45 -13.63 5.48
CA CYS A 65 -5.23 -13.39 4.71
C CYS A 65 -4.92 -14.65 3.90
N SER A 66 -5.16 -14.61 2.59
CA SER A 66 -4.50 -15.56 1.72
C SER A 66 -3.09 -15.01 1.48
N GLU A 67 -2.05 -15.77 1.84
CA GLU A 67 -0.64 -15.39 1.58
C GLU A 67 -0.30 -15.50 0.07
N LEU A 68 -1.24 -15.12 -0.79
CA LEU A 68 -1.08 -15.02 -2.22
C LEU A 68 -0.41 -13.68 -2.53
N THR A 69 0.73 -13.75 -3.20
CA THR A 69 1.48 -12.58 -3.67
C THR A 69 0.62 -11.65 -4.54
N LEU A 70 -0.31 -12.20 -5.32
CA LEU A 70 -1.18 -11.42 -6.20
C LEU A 70 -2.11 -10.46 -5.44
N GLN A 71 -2.66 -10.89 -4.29
CA GLN A 71 -3.55 -10.02 -3.51
C GLN A 71 -2.79 -8.83 -2.93
N HIS A 72 -1.59 -9.09 -2.44
CA HIS A 72 -0.68 -8.05 -1.99
C HIS A 72 -0.43 -7.07 -3.15
N ILE A 73 0.00 -7.56 -4.33
CA ILE A 73 0.36 -6.71 -5.49
C ILE A 73 -0.82 -5.85 -5.92
N LYS A 74 -2.03 -6.42 -6.00
CA LYS A 74 -3.26 -5.68 -6.30
C LYS A 74 -3.49 -4.55 -5.29
N LYS A 75 -3.33 -4.82 -3.99
CA LYS A 75 -3.50 -3.82 -2.94
C LYS A 75 -2.45 -2.72 -3.04
N TYR A 76 -1.18 -3.06 -3.31
CA TYR A 76 -0.10 -2.09 -3.52
C TYR A 76 -0.41 -1.14 -4.68
N ILE A 77 -0.78 -1.68 -5.85
CA ILE A 77 -1.12 -0.87 -7.02
C ILE A 77 -2.29 0.07 -6.69
N LYS A 78 -3.34 -0.43 -6.03
CA LYS A 78 -4.49 0.40 -5.63
C LYS A 78 -4.06 1.57 -4.73
N VAL A 79 -3.22 1.33 -3.71
CA VAL A 79 -2.74 2.38 -2.82
C VAL A 79 -1.88 3.40 -3.59
N LYS A 80 -0.97 2.95 -4.45
CA LYS A 80 -0.11 3.86 -5.23
C LYS A 80 -0.86 4.69 -6.26
N ILE A 81 -1.91 4.15 -6.86
CA ILE A 81 -2.82 4.93 -7.72
C ILE A 81 -3.54 6.00 -6.87
N GLN A 82 -4.06 5.61 -5.71
CA GLN A 82 -4.77 6.54 -4.82
C GLN A 82 -3.89 7.67 -4.31
N GLU A 83 -2.63 7.39 -3.94
CA GLU A 83 -1.64 8.41 -3.57
C GLU A 83 -1.47 9.46 -4.69
N LYS A 84 -1.33 9.01 -5.95
CA LYS A 84 -1.20 9.90 -7.11
C LYS A 84 -2.48 10.69 -7.40
N ASN A 85 -3.64 10.04 -7.31
CA ASN A 85 -4.93 10.70 -7.50
C ASN A 85 -5.16 11.79 -6.46
N THR A 86 -4.77 11.53 -5.20
CA THR A 86 -4.84 12.51 -4.10
C THR A 86 -3.93 13.70 -4.38
N LEU A 87 -2.71 13.47 -4.83
CA LEU A 87 -1.78 14.55 -5.19
C LEU A 87 -2.31 15.39 -6.37
N LEU A 88 -2.87 14.74 -7.38
CA LEU A 88 -3.51 15.40 -8.52
C LEU A 88 -4.69 16.27 -8.08
N PHE A 89 -5.52 15.77 -7.15
CA PHE A 89 -6.62 16.54 -6.56
C PHE A 89 -6.14 17.79 -5.82
N LEU A 90 -5.09 17.67 -5.00
CA LEU A 90 -4.54 18.81 -4.27
C LEU A 90 -3.99 19.88 -5.22
N ILE A 91 -3.35 19.48 -6.32
CA ILE A 91 -2.91 20.40 -7.37
C ILE A 91 -4.11 21.10 -8.01
N PHE A 92 -5.15 20.34 -8.37
CA PHE A 92 -6.38 20.89 -8.94
C PHE A 92 -7.05 21.92 -8.02
N CYS A 93 -7.19 21.62 -6.72
CA CYS A 93 -7.71 22.55 -5.72
C CYS A 93 -6.88 23.85 -5.64
N LYS A 94 -5.56 23.74 -5.77
CA LYS A 94 -4.65 24.89 -5.75
C LYS A 94 -4.76 25.75 -7.01
N VAL A 95 -4.94 25.14 -8.19
CA VAL A 95 -5.21 25.84 -9.45
C VAL A 95 -6.56 26.57 -9.41
N ARG A 96 -7.62 25.91 -8.89
CA ARG A 96 -8.94 26.52 -8.71
C ARG A 96 -8.89 27.77 -7.83
N ARG A 97 -8.15 27.75 -6.71
CA ARG A 97 -8.01 28.88 -5.79
C ARG A 97 -7.32 30.10 -6.41
N LYS A 98 -6.44 29.90 -7.40
CA LYS A 98 -5.74 30.99 -8.10
C LYS A 98 -6.57 31.66 -9.20
N GLY A 99 -7.84 31.30 -9.39
CA GLY A 99 -8.74 31.96 -10.35
C GLY A 99 -8.44 31.70 -11.84
N SER A 100 -7.47 30.83 -12.15
CA SER A 100 -7.01 30.57 -13.52
C SER A 100 -7.93 29.68 -14.36
N LEU A 101 -8.98 29.07 -13.78
CA LEU A 101 -9.81 28.07 -14.45
C LEU A 101 -11.27 28.56 -14.51
N THR A 102 -11.84 28.60 -15.71
CA THR A 102 -13.23 29.04 -15.91
C THR A 102 -14.20 28.10 -15.17
N SER A 103 -15.31 28.68 -14.68
CA SER A 103 -16.29 28.01 -13.80
C SER A 103 -16.72 26.61 -14.29
N LYS A 104 -17.01 26.47 -15.59
CA LYS A 104 -17.46 25.21 -16.20
C LYS A 104 -16.36 24.13 -16.20
N ILE A 105 -15.13 24.47 -16.54
CA ILE A 105 -13.99 23.53 -16.57
C ILE A 105 -13.66 23.05 -15.16
N SER A 106 -13.73 23.96 -14.17
CA SER A 106 -13.48 23.58 -12.78
C SER A 106 -14.52 22.61 -12.22
N LEU A 107 -15.79 22.70 -12.66
CA LEU A 107 -16.83 21.79 -12.19
C LEU A 107 -16.63 20.37 -12.76
N VAL A 108 -16.30 20.26 -14.06
CA VAL A 108 -16.05 18.98 -14.74
C VAL A 108 -14.80 18.29 -14.18
N VAL A 109 -13.69 19.01 -14.06
CA VAL A 109 -12.45 18.45 -13.52
C VAL A 109 -12.61 18.10 -12.04
N GLY A 110 -13.33 18.92 -11.27
CA GLY A 110 -13.62 18.62 -9.86
C GLY A 110 -14.43 17.33 -9.68
N LEU A 111 -15.47 17.14 -10.49
CA LEU A 111 -16.29 15.93 -10.48
C LEU A 111 -15.47 14.69 -10.88
N PHE A 112 -14.65 14.81 -11.92
CA PHE A 112 -13.80 13.71 -12.40
C PHE A 112 -12.78 13.28 -11.33
N VAL A 113 -12.12 14.23 -10.67
CA VAL A 113 -11.16 13.88 -9.62
C VAL A 113 -11.86 13.33 -8.38
N ALA A 114 -13.05 13.82 -8.02
CA ALA A 114 -13.84 13.25 -6.92
C ALA A 114 -14.21 11.78 -7.18
N LEU A 115 -14.63 11.44 -8.41
CA LEU A 115 -14.92 10.07 -8.84
C LEU A 115 -13.69 9.15 -8.72
N MET A 116 -12.50 9.67 -9.05
CA MET A 116 -11.23 8.91 -8.99
C MET A 116 -10.73 8.64 -7.56
N LEU A 117 -11.22 9.38 -6.57
CA LEU A 117 -10.88 9.18 -5.15
C LEU A 117 -11.80 8.16 -4.47
N THR A 118 -13.01 7.94 -5.01
CA THR A 118 -14.02 7.05 -4.43
C THR A 118 -13.96 5.60 -4.95
N SER A 119 -13.11 5.30 -5.93
CA SER A 119 -13.02 3.99 -6.61
C SER A 119 -11.84 3.15 -6.12
#